data_AF-A0A943C578-F1
#
_entry.id   AF-A0A943C578-F1
#
_cell.length_a   1.000
_cell.length_b   1.000
_cell.length_c   1.000
_cell.angle_alpha   90.00
_cell.angle_beta   90.00
_cell.angle_gamma   90.00
#
_symmetry.space_group_name_H-M   'P 1'
#
loop_
_entity.id
_entity.type
_entity.pdbx_description
1 polymer ?
#
loop_
_entity_poly.entity_id
_entity_poly.type
_entity_poly.pdbx_seq_one_letter_code
_entity_poly.pdbx_strand_id
1 'polypeptide(L)'
;MIKKLREKSGETLVEVLASMFIFLILFGILQGAVSYSHASMQKNKQIREENTQIIQGLASAQKVDGESKTLSFIATTSEMDKKGSVVFRVPFTLVTKTVTYQDTNGQSKNIVFSLYDVSADASVTPSEGGDTP
;
A
#
# COMPACT_ATOMS: atom_id res chain seq x y z
N MET A 1 -29.73 -22.05 -61.94
CA MET A 1 -28.82 -21.22 -61.11
C MET A 1 -29.51 -20.66 -59.87
N ILE A 2 -30.70 -20.06 -59.98
CA ILE A 2 -31.48 -19.50 -58.84
C ILE A 2 -31.90 -20.53 -57.76
N LYS A 3 -32.19 -21.79 -58.12
CA LYS A 3 -32.56 -22.82 -57.13
C LYS A 3 -31.43 -23.18 -56.15
N LYS A 4 -30.16 -23.15 -56.59
CA LYS A 4 -28.98 -23.48 -55.75
C LYS A 4 -28.63 -22.38 -54.75
N LEU A 5 -28.91 -21.10 -55.07
CA LEU A 5 -28.78 -20.01 -54.09
C LEU A 5 -29.83 -20.11 -52.98
N ARG A 6 -31.05 -20.54 -53.31
CA ARG A 6 -32.15 -20.64 -52.35
C ARG A 6 -31.96 -21.73 -51.29
N GLU A 7 -31.28 -22.83 -51.62
CA GLU A 7 -30.92 -23.88 -50.65
C GLU A 7 -29.81 -23.45 -49.69
N LYS A 8 -28.86 -22.61 -50.15
CA LYS A 8 -27.77 -22.09 -49.31
C LYS A 8 -28.10 -20.82 -48.54
N SER A 9 -29.18 -20.10 -48.89
CA SER A 9 -29.58 -18.85 -48.23
C SER A 9 -29.80 -18.97 -46.72
N GLY A 10 -30.27 -20.12 -46.22
CA GLY A 10 -30.43 -20.35 -44.78
C GLY A 10 -29.09 -20.53 -44.04
N GLU A 11 -28.13 -21.20 -44.68
CA GLU A 11 -26.78 -21.43 -44.15
C GLU A 11 -25.99 -20.10 -44.08
N THR A 12 -26.10 -19.25 -45.10
CA THR A 12 -25.42 -17.93 -45.12
C THR A 12 -26.04 -16.93 -44.16
N LEU A 13 -27.36 -16.98 -43.94
CA LEU A 13 -28.04 -16.09 -43.00
C LEU A 13 -27.66 -16.42 -41.55
N VAL A 14 -27.56 -17.71 -41.21
CA VAL A 14 -27.14 -18.15 -39.87
C VAL A 14 -25.67 -17.80 -39.61
N GLU A 15 -24.78 -17.94 -40.58
CA GLU A 15 -23.37 -17.53 -40.46
C GLU A 15 -23.22 -16.02 -40.26
N VAL A 16 -24.00 -15.20 -40.98
CA VAL A 16 -24.02 -13.74 -40.81
C VAL A 16 -24.58 -13.36 -39.43
N LEU A 17 -25.63 -14.03 -38.95
CA LEU A 17 -26.14 -13.80 -37.60
C LEU A 17 -25.12 -14.21 -36.54
N ALA A 18 -24.50 -15.39 -36.67
CA ALA A 18 -23.50 -15.88 -35.73
C ALA A 18 -22.27 -14.95 -35.67
N SER A 19 -21.77 -14.49 -36.82
CA SER A 19 -20.66 -13.51 -36.87
C SER A 19 -21.06 -12.16 -36.27
N MET A 20 -22.30 -11.70 -36.48
CA MET A 20 -22.82 -10.48 -35.84
C MET A 20 -22.89 -10.63 -34.31
N PHE A 21 -23.38 -11.76 -33.80
CA PHE A 21 -23.42 -12.02 -32.35
C PHE A 21 -22.02 -12.06 -31.73
N ILE A 22 -21.07 -12.77 -32.35
CA ILE A 22 -19.69 -12.82 -31.88
C ILE A 22 -19.06 -11.42 -31.89
N PHE A 23 -19.28 -10.63 -32.95
CA PHE A 23 -18.81 -9.26 -33.04
C PHE A 23 -19.37 -8.38 -31.92
N LEU A 24 -20.67 -8.46 -31.65
CA LEU A 24 -21.32 -7.69 -30.58
C LEU A 24 -20.82 -8.09 -29.18
N ILE A 25 -20.57 -9.38 -28.94
CA ILE A 25 -19.99 -9.86 -27.68
C ILE A 25 -18.57 -9.30 -27.53
N LEU A 26 -17.73 -9.40 -28.56
CA LEU A 26 -16.37 -8.85 -28.54
C LEU A 26 -16.37 -7.32 -28.35
N PHE A 27 -17.30 -6.61 -29.00
CA PHE A 27 -17.46 -5.17 -28.83
C PHE A 27 -17.87 -4.82 -27.40
N GLY A 28 -18.78 -5.58 -26.79
CA GLY A 28 -19.16 -5.44 -25.39
C GLY A 28 -17.97 -5.63 -24.44
N ILE A 29 -17.15 -6.67 -24.68
CA ILE A 29 -15.93 -6.92 -23.89
C ILE A 29 -14.93 -5.78 -24.06
N LEU A 30 -14.72 -5.29 -25.29
CA LEU A 30 -13.81 -4.17 -25.57
C LEU A 30 -14.26 -2.90 -24.84
N GLN A 31 -15.55 -2.57 -24.88
CA GLN A 31 -16.11 -1.42 -24.14
C GLN A 31 -15.93 -1.57 -22.63
N GLY A 32 -16.16 -2.78 -22.10
CA GLY A 32 -15.90 -3.09 -20.70
C GLY A 32 -14.43 -2.89 -20.31
N ALA A 33 -13.50 -3.37 -21.14
CA ALA A 33 -12.07 -3.23 -20.93
C ALA A 33 -11.61 -1.76 -20.98
N VAL A 34 -12.10 -0.97 -21.93
CA VAL A 34 -11.80 0.47 -22.04
C VAL A 34 -12.31 1.22 -20.82
N SER A 35 -13.56 0.97 -20.41
CA SER A 35 -14.16 1.59 -19.23
C SER A 35 -13.36 1.29 -17.97
N TYR A 36 -13.01 0.01 -17.75
CA TYR A 36 -12.16 -0.40 -16.63
C TYR A 36 -10.78 0.25 -16.67
N SER A 37 -10.12 0.25 -17.84
CA SER A 37 -8.81 0.87 -18.00
C SER A 37 -8.84 2.37 -17.70
N HIS A 38 -9.88 3.06 -18.14
CA HIS A 38 -10.06 4.48 -17.87
C HIS A 38 -10.28 4.75 -16.37
N ALA A 39 -11.17 4.00 -15.73
CA ALA A 39 -11.43 4.11 -14.29
C ALA A 39 -10.17 3.82 -13.46
N SER A 40 -9.41 2.78 -13.83
CA SER A 40 -8.15 2.42 -13.17
C SER A 40 -7.09 3.51 -13.34
N MET A 41 -6.96 4.09 -14.54
CA MET A 41 -6.04 5.19 -14.81
C MET A 41 -6.39 6.42 -13.99
N GLN A 42 -7.68 6.79 -13.94
CA GLN A 42 -8.16 7.90 -13.13
C GLN A 42 -7.89 7.66 -11.64
N LYS A 43 -8.15 6.45 -11.13
CA LYS A 43 -7.88 6.10 -9.73
C LYS A 43 -6.38 6.14 -9.41
N ASN A 44 -5.52 5.68 -10.32
CA ASN A 44 -4.07 5.77 -10.16
C ASN A 44 -3.60 7.23 -10.10
N LYS A 45 -4.14 8.10 -10.95
CA LYS A 45 -3.82 9.53 -10.92
C LYS A 45 -4.22 10.16 -9.60
N GLN A 46 -5.45 9.88 -9.14
CA GLN A 46 -5.94 10.30 -7.83
C GLN A 46 -4.98 9.88 -6.70
N ILE A 47 -4.60 8.60 -6.63
CA ILE A 47 -3.72 8.09 -5.57
C ILE A 47 -2.37 8.81 -5.60
N ARG A 48 -1.82 9.08 -6.79
CA ARG A 48 -0.54 9.80 -6.93
C ARG A 48 -0.64 11.24 -6.45
N GLU A 49 -1.74 11.93 -6.75
CA GLU A 49 -1.99 13.29 -6.28
C GLU A 49 -2.14 13.33 -4.76
N GLU A 50 -2.97 12.44 -4.18
CA GLU A 50 -3.16 12.32 -2.73
C GLU A 50 -1.84 11.97 -2.02
N ASN A 51 -1.08 10.99 -2.52
CA ASN A 51 0.21 10.61 -1.95
C ASN A 51 1.22 11.76 -1.99
N THR A 52 1.21 12.56 -3.06
CA THR A 52 2.09 13.73 -3.17
C THR A 52 1.80 14.73 -2.05
N GLN A 53 0.51 15.02 -1.80
CA GLN A 53 0.09 15.90 -0.70
C GLN A 53 0.48 15.31 0.66
N ILE A 54 0.25 14.00 0.86
CA ILE A 54 0.59 13.31 2.11
C ILE A 54 2.09 13.37 2.39
N ILE A 55 2.94 13.13 1.39
CA ILE A 55 4.41 13.16 1.56
C ILE A 55 4.90 14.57 1.90
N GLN A 56 4.38 15.58 1.19
CA GLN A 56 4.71 16.98 1.48
C GLN A 56 4.23 17.37 2.89
N GLY A 57 3.00 17.00 3.23
CA GLY A 57 2.44 17.23 4.56
C GLY A 57 3.21 16.50 5.66
N LEU A 58 3.70 15.29 5.42
CA LEU A 58 4.51 14.53 6.37
C LEU A 58 5.84 15.21 6.69
N ALA A 59 6.47 15.82 5.68
CA ALA A 59 7.71 16.57 5.87
C ALA A 59 7.50 17.78 6.81
N SER A 60 6.41 18.52 6.62
CA SER A 60 6.08 19.70 7.44
C SER A 60 5.29 19.38 8.72
N ALA A 61 4.72 18.19 8.85
CA ALA A 61 3.84 17.85 9.96
C ALA A 61 4.58 17.92 11.30
N GLN A 62 3.92 18.54 12.27
CA GLN A 62 4.41 18.66 13.63
C GLN A 62 4.55 17.28 14.26
N LYS A 63 5.70 17.06 14.90
CA LYS A 63 5.93 15.89 15.73
C LYS A 63 5.16 16.06 17.04
N VAL A 64 4.42 15.04 17.42
CA VAL A 64 3.83 14.90 18.74
C VAL A 64 4.53 13.75 19.42
N ASP A 65 5.35 14.08 20.41
CA ASP A 65 6.10 13.10 21.19
C ASP A 65 5.14 12.33 22.11
N GLY A 66 5.25 11.01 22.07
CA GLY A 66 4.57 10.10 22.97
C GLY A 66 5.47 9.67 24.12
N GLU A 67 5.21 8.47 24.63
CA GLU A 67 5.96 7.92 25.76
C GLU A 67 7.37 7.46 25.33
N SER A 68 8.37 7.82 26.14
CA SER A 68 9.73 7.28 26.02
C SER A 68 9.80 5.88 26.65
N LYS A 69 10.33 4.93 25.89
CA LYS A 69 10.52 3.53 26.32
C LYS A 69 11.95 3.11 26.08
N THR A 70 12.38 2.05 26.77
CA THR A 70 13.73 1.51 26.60
C THR A 70 13.65 0.05 26.19
N LEU A 71 14.21 -0.27 25.03
CA LEU A 71 14.39 -1.64 24.59
C LEU A 71 15.68 -2.20 25.19
N SER A 72 15.57 -3.28 25.95
CA SER A 72 16.74 -3.95 26.56
C SER A 72 17.15 -5.15 25.73
N PHE A 73 18.43 -5.20 25.36
CA PHE A 73 19.04 -6.31 24.65
C PHE A 73 19.77 -7.18 25.67
N ILE A 74 19.39 -8.46 25.72
CA ILE A 74 19.81 -9.40 26.76
C ILE A 74 20.57 -10.54 26.11
N ALA A 75 21.71 -10.93 26.68
CA ALA A 75 22.44 -12.09 26.22
C ALA A 75 21.59 -13.36 26.43
N THR A 76 21.66 -14.30 25.50
CA THR A 76 21.02 -15.60 25.66
C THR A 76 22.04 -16.71 25.39
N THR A 77 21.77 -17.88 25.91
CA THR A 77 22.41 -19.11 25.44
C THR A 77 22.15 -19.32 23.95
N SER A 78 22.96 -20.15 23.28
CA SER A 78 22.78 -20.50 21.86
C SER A 78 21.40 -21.12 21.57
N GLU A 79 20.80 -21.76 22.57
CA GLU A 79 19.48 -22.38 22.52
C GLU A 79 18.33 -21.39 22.83
N MET A 80 18.66 -20.13 23.16
CA MET A 80 17.72 -19.05 23.56
C MET A 80 16.83 -19.37 24.77
N ASP A 81 17.16 -20.40 25.54
CA ASP A 81 16.37 -20.92 26.65
C ASP A 81 16.67 -20.20 27.99
N LYS A 82 17.87 -19.64 28.14
CA LYS A 82 18.28 -18.90 29.34
C LYS A 82 18.68 -17.48 28.98
N LYS A 83 18.11 -16.53 29.72
CA LYS A 83 18.45 -15.11 29.66
C LYS A 83 19.61 -14.81 30.62
N GLY A 84 20.66 -14.19 30.11
CA GLY A 84 21.80 -13.70 30.87
C GLY A 84 21.70 -12.20 31.16
N SER A 85 22.84 -11.53 31.21
CA SER A 85 22.93 -10.08 31.48
C SER A 85 22.39 -9.22 30.34
N VAL A 86 21.91 -8.02 30.69
CA VAL A 86 21.61 -6.98 29.69
C VAL A 86 22.92 -6.50 29.09
N VAL A 87 23.06 -6.62 27.76
CA VAL A 87 24.27 -6.23 27.02
C VAL A 87 24.24 -4.73 26.72
N PHE A 88 23.09 -4.21 26.28
CA PHE A 88 22.88 -2.79 26.07
C PHE A 88 21.39 -2.44 26.07
N ARG A 89 21.10 -1.14 26.15
CA ARG A 89 19.74 -0.59 26.14
C ARG A 89 19.64 0.47 25.05
N VAL A 90 18.52 0.47 24.35
CA VAL A 90 18.19 1.46 23.32
C VAL A 90 16.94 2.21 23.76
N PRO A 91 17.09 3.43 24.30
CA PRO A 91 15.95 4.26 24.62
C PRO A 91 15.42 4.92 23.35
N PHE A 92 14.09 4.95 23.21
CA PHE A 92 13.39 5.49 22.07
C PHE A 92 12.10 6.16 22.52
N THR A 93 11.64 7.14 21.76
CA THR A 93 10.35 7.79 21.98
C THR A 93 9.44 7.47 20.80
N LEU A 94 8.22 7.03 21.07
CA LEU A 94 7.22 6.87 20.02
C LEU A 94 6.69 8.25 19.65
N VAL A 95 6.97 8.70 18.43
CA VAL A 95 6.51 9.99 17.90
C VAL A 95 5.38 9.74 16.91
N THR A 96 4.40 10.63 16.91
CA THR A 96 3.34 10.63 15.91
C THR A 96 3.37 11.89 15.07
N LYS A 97 3.06 11.75 13.78
CA LYS A 97 2.80 12.85 12.86
C LYS A 97 1.45 12.64 12.22
N THR A 98 0.54 13.57 12.45
CA THR A 98 -0.77 13.58 11.78
C THR A 98 -0.68 14.50 10.57
N VAL A 99 -1.01 13.98 9.40
CA VAL A 99 -1.07 14.73 8.15
C VAL A 99 -2.51 14.84 7.71
N THR A 100 -2.99 16.06 7.55
CA THR A 100 -4.27 16.36 6.92
C THR A 100 -4.05 16.59 5.43
N TYR A 101 -4.84 15.92 4.59
CA TYR A 101 -4.83 16.08 3.13
C TYR A 101 -6.26 16.13 2.60
N GLN A 102 -6.43 16.71 1.41
CA GLN A 102 -7.71 16.74 0.73
C GLN A 102 -7.76 15.56 -0.23
N ASP A 103 -8.78 14.70 -0.09
CA ASP A 103 -9.01 13.68 -1.09
C ASP A 103 -9.49 14.30 -2.41
N THR A 104 -9.55 13.48 -3.44
CA THR A 104 -9.93 13.92 -4.78
C THR A 104 -11.38 14.43 -4.90
N ASN A 105 -12.20 14.26 -3.87
CA ASN A 105 -13.57 14.79 -3.78
C ASN A 105 -13.63 16.07 -2.94
N GLY A 106 -12.48 16.61 -2.51
CA GLY A 106 -12.38 17.79 -1.66
C GLY A 106 -12.67 17.53 -0.18
N GLN A 107 -12.77 16.26 0.24
CA GLN A 107 -13.01 15.90 1.64
C GLN A 107 -11.68 15.90 2.40
N SER A 108 -11.67 16.49 3.58
CA SER A 108 -10.50 16.47 4.43
C SER A 108 -10.35 15.12 5.12
N LYS A 109 -9.16 14.54 5.01
CA LYS A 109 -8.79 13.27 5.62
C LYS A 109 -7.49 13.40 6.38
N ASN A 110 -7.36 12.59 7.43
CA ASN A 110 -6.16 12.50 8.23
C ASN A 110 -5.51 11.13 8.07
N ILE A 111 -4.19 11.13 8.00
CA ILE A 111 -3.36 9.93 8.12
C ILE A 111 -2.36 10.15 9.25
N VAL A 112 -2.19 9.13 10.09
CA VAL A 112 -1.28 9.16 11.24
C VAL A 112 -0.09 8.28 10.95
N PHE A 113 1.11 8.85 11.04
CA PHE A 113 2.37 8.13 10.96
C PHE A 113 2.95 7.97 12.36
N SER A 114 3.31 6.75 12.72
CA SER A 114 4.06 6.45 13.94
C SER A 114 5.52 6.24 13.58
N LEU A 115 6.41 6.98 14.24
CA LEU A 115 7.85 6.95 14.05
C LEU A 115 8.53 6.66 15.39
N TYR A 116 9.66 5.98 15.36
CA TYR A 116 10.54 5.89 16.52
C TYR A 116 11.61 6.95 16.40
N ASP A 117 11.68 7.84 17.39
CA ASP A 117 12.75 8.84 17.50
C ASP A 117 13.71 8.44 18.62
N VAL A 118 14.94 8.92 18.53
CA VAL A 118 15.93 8.72 19.60
C VAL A 118 15.48 9.56 20.79
N SER A 119 15.32 8.94 21.95
CA SER A 119 14.96 9.69 23.15
C SER A 119 16.07 10.69 23.49
N ALA A 120 15.74 11.92 23.88
CA ALA A 120 16.74 12.94 24.23
C ALA A 120 17.68 12.50 25.38
N ASP A 121 17.24 11.57 26.23
CA ASP A 121 18.02 10.94 27.31
C ASP A 121 18.85 9.72 26.86
N ALA A 122 19.09 9.56 25.55
CA ALA A 122 19.89 8.47 25.00
C ALA A 122 21.39 8.62 25.31
N SER A 123 21.76 8.48 26.58
CA SER A 123 23.09 8.04 26.93
C SER A 123 23.18 6.53 26.63
N VAL A 124 23.98 6.17 25.63
CA VAL A 124 24.47 4.80 25.52
C VAL A 124 25.42 4.63 26.70
N THR A 125 24.91 4.20 27.84
CA THR A 125 25.74 3.73 28.94
C THR A 125 26.13 2.30 28.62
N PRO A 126 27.41 2.02 28.30
CA PRO A 126 27.87 0.65 28.24
C PRO A 126 27.60 0.05 29.62
N SER A 127 26.92 -1.08 29.69
CA SER A 127 26.92 -1.85 30.92
C SER A 127 28.37 -2.27 31.13
N GLU A 128 29.02 -1.77 32.18
CA GLU A 128 30.33 -2.26 32.60
C GLU A 128 30.23 -3.78 32.67
N GLY A 129 31.04 -4.44 31.86
CA GLY A 129 31.10 -5.89 31.80
C GLY A 129 31.37 -6.40 33.20
N GLY A 130 30.43 -7.16 33.73
CA GLY A 130 30.66 -7.91 34.96
C GLY A 130 31.75 -8.93 34.67
N ASP A 131 32.98 -8.58 35.04
CA ASP A 131 33.99 -9.57 35.37
C ASP A 131 33.41 -10.50 36.42
N THR A 132 33.52 -11.81 36.21
CA THR A 132 33.67 -12.86 37.23
C THR A 132 33.56 -14.24 36.57
N PRO A 133 34.14 -15.30 37.17
CA PRO A 133 35.54 -15.74 37.15
C PRO A 133 35.80 -16.89 36.16
#